data_AF-Q3AR36-F1
#
_entry.id   AF-Q3AR36-F1
#
_cell.length_a   1.000
_cell.length_b   1.000
_cell.length_c   1.000
_cell.angle_alpha   90.00
_cell.angle_beta   90.00
_cell.angle_gamma   90.00
#
_symmetry.space_group_name_H-M   'P 1'
#
loop_
_entity.id
_entity.type
_entity.pdbx_description
1 polymer ?
#
loop_
_entity_poly.entity_id
_entity_poly.type
_entity_poly.pdbx_seq_one_letter_code
_entity_poly.pdbx_strand_id
1 'polypeptide(L)'
;MNQIDWDQLDRQMQQFSSLFITEVKIPKEKTNKIASIIADDINKIPAKGKKEIVNSISNPIPIQDRLNELTAFQGWMDIAHDFKNPYISRAQVIVQNYICFVYLGEACFKTLKQHLKPESVAKKCCNFLTNNPVRAFRNAVAHSNWKYKDDFSGIIFYARKGHQASDSIIEWQVEDKSLAFWQALSRCTAYTAFLCLK
;
A
#
# COMPACT_ATOMS: atom_id res chain seq x y z
N MET A 1 12.42 -24.11 -0.29
CA MET A 1 12.01 -22.72 -0.04
C MET A 1 12.30 -21.95 -1.32
N ASN A 2 11.28 -21.48 -2.04
CA ASN A 2 11.51 -20.65 -3.21
C ASN A 2 12.19 -19.35 -2.76
N GLN A 3 13.35 -19.05 -3.34
CA GLN A 3 14.05 -17.80 -3.14
C GLN A 3 13.13 -16.65 -3.53
N ILE A 4 12.98 -15.66 -2.67
CA ILE A 4 12.13 -14.50 -2.96
C ILE A 4 12.84 -13.68 -4.05
N ASP A 5 12.20 -13.57 -5.22
CA ASP A 5 12.72 -12.76 -6.34
C ASP A 5 12.34 -11.29 -6.13
N TRP A 6 13.17 -10.59 -5.34
CA TRP A 6 13.04 -9.14 -5.17
C TRP A 6 13.24 -8.38 -6.49
N ASP A 7 14.03 -8.91 -7.41
CA ASP A 7 14.29 -8.27 -8.70
C ASP A 7 13.02 -8.19 -9.55
N GLN A 8 12.13 -9.18 -9.45
CA GLN A 8 10.82 -9.14 -10.12
C GLN A 8 9.96 -7.99 -9.60
N LEU A 9 9.85 -7.84 -8.28
CA LEU A 9 9.08 -6.75 -7.67
C LEU A 9 9.71 -5.40 -7.98
N ASP A 10 11.04 -5.31 -7.97
CA ASP A 10 11.77 -4.10 -8.35
C ASP A 10 11.50 -3.70 -9.80
N ARG A 11 11.53 -4.66 -10.75
CA ARG A 11 11.15 -4.42 -12.16
C ARG A 11 9.72 -3.88 -12.28
N GLN A 12 8.77 -4.43 -11.54
CA GLN A 12 7.37 -3.94 -11.57
C GLN A 12 7.25 -2.49 -11.08
N MET A 13 8.05 -2.09 -10.09
CA MET A 13 8.00 -0.76 -9.50
C MET A 13 8.74 0.31 -10.30
N GLN A 14 9.65 -0.06 -11.21
CA GLN A 14 10.45 0.89 -12.01
C GLN A 14 9.60 1.90 -12.81
N GLN A 15 8.43 1.49 -13.29
CA GLN A 15 7.51 2.37 -14.02
C GLN A 15 7.04 3.59 -13.20
N PHE A 16 7.13 3.50 -11.86
CA PHE A 16 6.74 4.57 -10.93
C PHE A 16 7.92 5.37 -10.39
N SER A 17 9.13 5.22 -10.95
CA SER A 17 10.35 5.90 -10.48
C SER A 17 10.18 7.41 -10.29
N SER A 18 9.47 8.10 -11.20
CA SER A 18 9.23 9.54 -11.05
C SER A 18 8.38 9.87 -9.82
N LEU A 19 7.32 9.09 -9.55
CA LEU A 19 6.42 9.30 -8.41
C LEU A 19 7.10 8.97 -7.07
N PHE A 20 8.03 8.02 -7.05
CA PHE A 20 8.86 7.80 -5.87
C PHE A 20 9.71 9.02 -5.49
N ILE A 21 10.24 9.73 -6.48
CA ILE A 21 11.03 10.95 -6.26
C ILE A 21 10.11 12.08 -5.82
N THR A 22 9.03 12.32 -6.58
CA THR A 22 8.20 13.52 -6.40
C THR A 22 7.24 13.41 -5.21
N GLU A 23 6.61 12.26 -4.99
CA GLU A 23 5.60 12.06 -3.94
C GLU A 23 6.22 11.50 -2.65
N VAL A 24 7.05 10.45 -2.75
CA VAL A 24 7.60 9.73 -1.58
C VAL A 24 8.96 10.30 -1.12
N LYS A 25 9.57 11.19 -1.91
CA LYS A 25 10.87 11.82 -1.63
C LYS A 25 11.99 10.80 -1.45
N ILE A 26 11.99 9.78 -2.32
CA ILE A 26 13.04 8.78 -2.43
C ILE A 26 14.12 9.27 -3.41
N PRO A 27 15.42 9.18 -3.07
CA PRO A 27 16.49 9.52 -3.99
C PRO A 27 16.47 8.69 -5.27
N LYS A 28 16.82 9.29 -6.40
CA LYS A 28 16.77 8.68 -7.75
C LYS A 28 17.53 7.36 -7.82
N GLU A 29 18.68 7.26 -7.15
CA GLU A 29 19.53 6.07 -7.12
C GLU A 29 18.88 4.87 -6.42
N LYS A 30 17.81 5.09 -5.64
CA LYS A 30 17.09 4.05 -4.91
C LYS A 30 15.79 3.59 -5.59
N THR A 31 15.27 4.33 -6.59
CA THR A 31 13.93 4.07 -7.12
C THR A 31 13.81 2.79 -7.94
N ASN A 32 14.92 2.22 -8.39
CA ASN A 32 14.93 0.97 -9.15
C ASN A 32 15.06 -0.29 -8.28
N LYS A 33 15.16 -0.13 -6.95
CA LYS A 33 15.40 -1.22 -5.98
C LYS A 33 14.49 -1.13 -4.76
N ILE A 34 13.25 -0.68 -4.95
CA ILE A 34 12.35 -0.36 -3.85
C ILE A 34 12.05 -1.58 -2.98
N ALA A 35 11.68 -2.72 -3.56
CA ALA A 35 11.39 -3.95 -2.82
C ALA A 35 12.65 -4.44 -2.09
N SER A 36 13.79 -4.51 -2.78
CA SER A 36 15.07 -4.90 -2.18
C SER A 36 15.47 -4.01 -1.00
N ILE A 37 15.34 -2.68 -1.15
CA ILE A 37 15.69 -1.73 -0.08
C ILE A 37 14.71 -1.82 1.08
N ILE A 38 13.41 -2.01 0.83
CA ILE A 38 12.42 -2.24 1.89
C ILE A 38 12.79 -3.51 2.67
N ALA A 39 13.15 -4.59 1.98
CA ALA A 39 13.56 -5.84 2.62
C ALA A 39 14.80 -5.61 3.51
N ASP A 40 15.81 -4.90 3.01
CA ASP A 40 17.00 -4.53 3.77
C ASP A 40 16.68 -3.68 5.00
N ASP A 41 15.81 -2.68 4.86
CA ASP A 41 15.39 -1.80 5.95
C ASP A 41 14.70 -2.60 7.07
N ILE A 42 13.84 -3.55 6.70
CA ILE A 42 13.15 -4.44 7.64
C ILE A 42 14.13 -5.42 8.29
N ASN A 43 15.06 -5.98 7.51
CA ASN A 43 16.05 -6.91 8.01
C ASN A 43 17.00 -6.28 9.04
N LYS A 44 17.26 -4.97 8.91
CA LYS A 44 18.06 -4.15 9.85
C LYS A 44 17.32 -3.78 11.14
N ILE A 45 16.02 -4.07 11.28
CA ILE A 45 15.29 -3.84 12.54
C ILE A 45 15.88 -4.77 13.63
N PRO A 46 16.18 -4.27 14.85
CA PRO A 46 16.65 -5.11 15.95
C PRO A 46 15.68 -6.24 16.28
N ALA A 47 16.20 -7.39 16.76
CA ALA A 47 15.39 -8.57 17.05
C ALA A 47 14.19 -8.29 17.99
N LYS A 48 14.38 -7.45 19.01
CA LYS A 48 13.30 -7.00 19.89
C LYS A 48 12.18 -6.30 19.12
N GLY A 49 12.53 -5.36 18.24
CA GLY A 49 11.56 -4.64 17.41
C GLY A 49 10.85 -5.58 16.43
N LYS A 50 11.56 -6.53 15.80
CA LYS A 50 10.93 -7.56 14.94
C LYS A 50 9.90 -8.37 15.72
N LYS A 51 10.22 -8.81 16.94
CA LYS A 51 9.29 -9.56 17.79
C LYS A 51 8.04 -8.75 18.15
N GLU A 52 8.20 -7.47 18.46
CA GLU A 52 7.07 -6.55 18.73
C GLU A 52 6.16 -6.40 17.49
N ILE A 53 6.76 -6.22 16.30
CA ILE A 53 6.02 -6.15 15.03
C ILE A 53 5.26 -7.46 14.78
N VAL A 54 5.95 -8.60 14.86
CA VAL A 54 5.36 -9.92 14.61
C VAL A 54 4.19 -10.17 15.56
N ASN A 55 4.35 -9.87 16.85
CA ASN A 55 3.28 -10.02 17.83
C ASN A 55 2.08 -9.12 17.54
N SER A 56 2.31 -7.87 17.11
CA SER A 56 1.25 -6.92 16.79
C SER A 56 0.52 -7.28 15.49
N ILE A 57 1.22 -7.74 14.46
CA ILE A 57 0.63 -8.08 13.15
C ILE A 57 -0.06 -9.45 13.18
N SER A 58 0.52 -10.41 13.92
CA SER A 58 0.06 -11.81 13.95
C SER A 58 -1.12 -12.06 14.90
N ASN A 59 -1.60 -11.04 15.61
CA ASN A 59 -2.72 -11.17 16.54
C ASN A 59 -3.96 -10.38 16.04
N PRO A 60 -5.14 -11.00 15.88
CA PRO A 60 -5.43 -12.43 16.08
C PRO A 60 -5.10 -13.32 14.86
N ILE A 61 -4.67 -12.73 13.74
CA ILE A 61 -4.47 -13.44 12.47
C ILE A 61 -2.96 -13.57 12.18
N PRO A 62 -2.42 -14.79 12.08
CA PRO A 62 -1.01 -15.05 11.73
C PRO A 62 -0.55 -14.37 10.45
N ILE A 63 0.73 -13.97 10.37
CA ILE A 63 1.32 -13.37 9.16
C ILE A 63 1.16 -14.29 7.94
N GLN A 64 1.29 -15.61 8.11
CA GLN A 64 1.14 -16.56 7.01
C GLN A 64 -0.26 -16.52 6.41
N ASP A 65 -1.31 -16.41 7.23
CA ASP A 65 -2.69 -16.30 6.74
C ASP A 65 -2.90 -14.97 6.02
N ARG A 66 -2.35 -13.86 6.52
CA ARG A 66 -2.39 -12.57 5.81
C ARG A 66 -1.67 -12.61 4.47
N LEU A 67 -0.56 -13.35 4.38
CA LEU A 67 0.18 -13.55 3.14
C LEU A 67 -0.62 -14.43 2.16
N ASN A 68 -1.33 -15.43 2.65
CA ASN A 68 -2.24 -16.25 1.83
C ASN A 68 -3.36 -15.38 1.23
N GLU A 69 -4.00 -14.52 2.05
CA GLU A 69 -5.01 -13.58 1.57
C GLU A 69 -4.46 -12.61 0.53
N LEU A 70 -3.25 -12.09 0.74
CA LEU A 70 -2.61 -11.17 -0.21
C LEU A 70 -2.26 -11.89 -1.54
N THR A 71 -1.88 -13.16 -1.47
CA THR A 71 -1.60 -14.03 -2.64
C THR A 71 -2.88 -14.34 -3.41
N ALA A 72 -3.96 -14.73 -2.71
CA ALA A 72 -5.26 -14.96 -3.31
C ALA A 72 -5.81 -13.68 -3.97
N PHE A 73 -5.65 -12.54 -3.29
CA PHE A 73 -5.97 -11.23 -3.86
C PHE A 73 -5.20 -10.96 -5.15
N GLN A 74 -3.87 -11.19 -5.20
CA GLN A 74 -3.10 -11.01 -6.44
C GLN A 74 -3.62 -11.91 -7.56
N GLY A 75 -3.89 -13.19 -7.26
CA GLY A 75 -4.49 -14.11 -8.25
C GLY A 75 -5.85 -13.63 -8.76
N TRP A 76 -6.73 -13.12 -7.88
CA TRP A 76 -7.98 -12.50 -8.30
C TRP A 76 -7.76 -11.27 -9.19
N MET A 77 -6.78 -10.42 -8.86
CA MET A 77 -6.48 -9.23 -9.65
C MET A 77 -6.02 -9.58 -11.06
N ASP A 78 -5.19 -10.61 -11.20
CA ASP A 78 -4.69 -11.10 -12.50
C ASP A 78 -5.86 -11.64 -13.33
N ILE A 79 -6.71 -12.48 -12.73
CA ILE A 79 -7.91 -13.02 -13.39
C ILE A 79 -8.84 -11.89 -13.81
N ALA A 80 -9.21 -10.99 -12.90
CA ALA A 80 -10.18 -9.92 -13.16
C ALA A 80 -9.70 -8.93 -14.21
N HIS A 81 -8.38 -8.67 -14.30
CA HIS A 81 -7.79 -7.78 -15.29
C HIS A 81 -7.99 -8.28 -16.73
N ASP A 82 -7.97 -9.61 -16.93
CA ASP A 82 -8.12 -10.22 -18.24
C ASP A 82 -9.57 -10.15 -18.77
N PHE A 83 -10.55 -9.93 -17.89
CA PHE A 83 -11.96 -9.81 -18.28
C PHE A 83 -12.35 -8.35 -18.54
N LYS A 84 -12.60 -8.02 -19.81
CA LYS A 84 -13.15 -6.73 -20.23
C LYS A 84 -14.65 -6.65 -19.98
N ASN A 85 -15.03 -6.46 -18.72
CA ASN A 85 -16.42 -6.28 -18.31
C ASN A 85 -16.52 -5.16 -17.25
N PRO A 86 -17.39 -4.15 -17.45
CA PRO A 86 -17.45 -2.99 -16.55
C PRO A 86 -17.87 -3.34 -15.12
N TYR A 87 -18.68 -4.39 -14.93
CA TYR A 87 -19.06 -4.86 -13.60
C TYR A 87 -17.87 -5.50 -12.88
N ILE A 88 -17.07 -6.28 -13.61
CA ILE A 88 -15.85 -6.90 -13.08
C ILE A 88 -14.82 -5.82 -12.75
N SER A 89 -14.58 -4.86 -13.64
CA SER A 89 -13.63 -3.77 -13.38
C SER A 89 -14.02 -2.92 -12.16
N ARG A 90 -15.32 -2.64 -11.99
CA ARG A 90 -15.82 -1.94 -10.80
C ARG A 90 -15.60 -2.74 -9.52
N ALA A 91 -15.93 -4.03 -9.52
CA ALA A 91 -15.68 -4.91 -8.39
C ALA A 91 -14.17 -5.00 -8.07
N GLN A 92 -13.33 -5.11 -9.10
CA GLN A 92 -11.89 -5.16 -8.99
C GLN A 92 -11.33 -3.91 -8.28
N VAL A 93 -11.74 -2.70 -8.69
CA VAL A 93 -11.29 -1.46 -8.06
C VAL A 93 -11.76 -1.35 -6.60
N ILE A 94 -12.99 -1.78 -6.28
CA ILE A 94 -13.49 -1.81 -4.91
C ILE A 94 -12.60 -2.70 -4.04
N VAL A 95 -12.37 -3.94 -4.48
CA VAL A 95 -11.54 -4.91 -3.75
C VAL A 95 -10.10 -4.40 -3.61
N GLN A 96 -9.51 -3.90 -4.70
CA GLN A 96 -8.15 -3.36 -4.71
C GLN A 96 -8.00 -2.18 -3.74
N ASN A 97 -8.94 -1.23 -3.73
CA ASN A 97 -8.89 -0.09 -2.83
C ASN A 97 -9.06 -0.51 -1.37
N TYR A 98 -9.98 -1.45 -1.10
CA TYR A 98 -10.16 -1.97 0.25
C TYR A 98 -8.91 -2.66 0.77
N ILE A 99 -8.35 -3.60 -0.01
CA ILE A 99 -7.15 -4.35 0.39
C ILE A 99 -5.96 -3.41 0.56
N CYS A 100 -5.67 -2.57 -0.45
CA CYS A 100 -4.48 -1.72 -0.45
C CYS A 100 -4.48 -0.65 0.64
N PHE A 101 -5.65 -0.08 0.99
CA PHE A 101 -5.68 1.09 1.86
C PHE A 101 -6.32 0.83 3.22
N VAL A 102 -7.40 0.05 3.27
CA VAL A 102 -8.11 -0.25 4.52
C VAL A 102 -7.43 -1.42 5.23
N TYR A 103 -7.38 -2.59 4.60
CA TYR A 103 -6.85 -3.81 5.19
C TYR A 103 -5.35 -3.67 5.51
N LEU A 104 -4.50 -3.39 4.50
CA LEU A 104 -3.04 -3.32 4.70
C LEU A 104 -2.61 -2.10 5.53
N GLY A 105 -3.41 -1.03 5.52
CA GLY A 105 -3.19 0.13 6.37
C GLY A 105 -3.17 -0.22 7.85
N GLU A 106 -4.12 -1.04 8.30
CA GLU A 106 -4.20 -1.52 9.68
C GLU A 106 -3.29 -2.74 9.92
N ALA A 107 -3.32 -3.72 9.02
CA ALA A 107 -2.64 -5.00 9.20
C ALA A 107 -1.11 -4.92 9.07
N CYS A 108 -0.57 -3.86 8.47
CA CYS A 108 0.86 -3.76 8.18
C CYS A 108 1.43 -2.37 8.48
N PHE A 109 1.02 -1.34 7.73
CA PHE A 109 1.81 -0.11 7.62
C PHE A 109 1.88 0.71 8.91
N LYS A 110 0.77 0.76 9.68
CA LYS A 110 0.72 1.49 10.96
C LYS A 110 1.68 0.92 12.00
N THR A 111 1.76 -0.40 12.13
CA THR A 111 2.69 -1.06 13.06
C THR A 111 4.10 -0.97 12.53
N LEU A 112 4.32 -1.37 11.27
CA LEU A 112 5.65 -1.45 10.68
C LEU A 112 6.40 -0.11 10.76
N LYS A 113 5.74 1.01 10.47
CA LYS A 113 6.40 2.32 10.53
C LYS A 113 6.97 2.63 11.90
N GLN A 114 6.37 2.17 13.01
CA GLN A 114 6.81 2.55 14.36
C GLN A 114 8.23 2.06 14.69
N HIS A 115 8.68 0.99 14.02
CA HIS A 115 9.98 0.35 14.30
C HIS A 115 11.04 0.63 13.23
N LEU A 116 10.69 1.33 12.15
CA LEU A 116 11.60 1.67 11.07
C LEU A 116 12.36 2.98 11.35
N LYS A 117 13.63 3.04 10.91
CA LYS A 117 14.46 4.24 11.03
C LYS A 117 13.82 5.43 10.27
N PRO A 118 13.83 6.66 10.81
CA PRO A 118 13.15 7.82 10.21
C PRO A 118 13.45 8.05 8.71
N GLU A 119 14.71 7.90 8.29
CA GLU A 119 15.15 8.14 6.91
C GLU A 119 15.18 6.89 6.02
N SER A 120 14.71 5.75 6.53
CA SER A 120 14.63 4.51 5.75
C SER A 120 13.57 4.63 4.64
N VAL A 121 13.82 3.95 3.52
CA VAL A 121 12.87 3.94 2.38
C VAL A 121 11.57 3.26 2.81
N ALA A 122 11.65 2.18 3.58
CA ALA A 122 10.47 1.53 4.14
C ALA A 122 9.62 2.47 5.00
N LYS A 123 10.26 3.32 5.85
CA LYS A 123 9.54 4.29 6.69
C LYS A 123 8.85 5.35 5.82
N LYS A 124 9.53 5.85 4.79
CA LYS A 124 8.96 6.83 3.84
C LYS A 124 7.75 6.24 3.11
N CYS A 125 7.83 5.00 2.64
CA CYS A 125 6.71 4.31 1.99
C CYS A 125 5.53 4.13 2.96
N CYS A 126 5.77 3.65 4.19
CA CYS A 126 4.70 3.48 5.18
C CYS A 126 4.09 4.83 5.61
N ASN A 127 4.90 5.88 5.73
CA ASN A 127 4.41 7.23 6.04
C ASN A 127 3.52 7.75 4.91
N PHE A 128 3.96 7.61 3.67
CA PHE A 128 3.16 7.98 2.49
C PHE A 128 1.81 7.25 2.48
N LEU A 129 1.82 5.93 2.70
CA LEU A 129 0.62 5.09 2.71
C LEU A 129 -0.30 5.32 3.92
N THR A 130 0.15 6.00 4.98
CA THR A 130 -0.65 6.21 6.22
C THR A 130 -0.94 7.67 6.54
N ASN A 131 -0.42 8.61 5.75
CA ASN A 131 -0.65 10.05 5.90
C ASN A 131 -1.48 10.59 4.72
N ASN A 132 -1.88 11.86 4.79
CA ASN A 132 -2.58 12.50 3.66
C ASN A 132 -1.63 12.58 2.43
N PRO A 133 -2.16 12.39 1.20
CA PRO A 133 -3.58 12.23 0.85
C PRO A 133 -4.12 10.79 1.02
N VAL A 134 -3.26 9.76 1.09
CA VAL A 134 -3.68 8.35 1.10
C VAL A 134 -4.57 8.00 2.30
N ARG A 135 -4.29 8.56 3.48
CA ARG A 135 -5.13 8.41 4.68
C ARG A 135 -6.55 8.92 4.46
N ALA A 136 -6.69 10.08 3.81
CA ALA A 136 -7.98 10.68 3.52
C ALA A 136 -8.77 9.79 2.53
N PHE A 137 -8.07 9.29 1.50
CA PHE A 137 -8.63 8.33 0.54
C PHE A 137 -9.11 7.03 1.21
N ARG A 138 -8.27 6.42 2.06
CA ARG A 138 -8.65 5.24 2.85
C ARG A 138 -9.93 5.47 3.64
N ASN A 139 -10.01 6.59 4.36
CA ASN A 139 -11.17 6.92 5.17
C ASN A 139 -12.42 7.08 4.29
N ALA A 140 -12.29 7.70 3.13
CA ALA A 140 -13.39 7.81 2.19
C ALA A 140 -13.86 6.45 1.67
N VAL A 141 -12.94 5.54 1.33
CA VAL A 141 -13.24 4.16 0.91
C VAL A 141 -13.98 3.41 2.02
N ALA A 142 -13.48 3.46 3.26
CA ALA A 142 -14.08 2.78 4.41
C ALA A 142 -15.48 3.29 4.77
N HIS A 143 -15.81 4.53 4.42
CA HIS A 143 -17.10 5.18 4.75
C HIS A 143 -17.98 5.43 3.52
N SER A 144 -17.69 4.79 2.38
CA SER A 144 -18.48 4.93 1.13
C SER A 144 -18.59 6.37 0.59
N ASN A 145 -17.59 7.22 0.88
CA ASN A 145 -17.55 8.62 0.49
C ASN A 145 -16.73 8.84 -0.80
N TRP A 146 -16.95 8.03 -1.83
CA TRP A 146 -16.21 8.11 -3.08
C TRP A 146 -17.05 7.68 -4.28
N LYS A 147 -16.66 8.15 -5.47
CA LYS A 147 -17.22 7.75 -6.75
C LYS A 147 -16.17 7.87 -7.85
N TYR A 148 -16.38 7.20 -8.97
CA TYR A 148 -15.59 7.48 -10.17
C TYR A 148 -15.83 8.92 -10.65
N LYS A 149 -14.82 9.51 -11.30
CA LYS A 149 -15.03 10.64 -12.21
C LYS A 149 -15.97 10.21 -13.35
N ASP A 150 -16.68 11.16 -13.93
CA ASP A 150 -17.67 10.88 -14.99
C ASP A 150 -17.01 10.29 -16.25
N ASP A 151 -15.73 10.60 -16.48
CA ASP A 151 -14.89 10.09 -17.56
C ASP A 151 -14.09 8.83 -17.18
N PHE A 152 -14.28 8.30 -15.97
CA PHE A 152 -13.54 7.17 -15.41
C PHE A 152 -12.01 7.36 -15.32
N SER A 153 -11.48 8.57 -15.45
CA SER A 153 -10.02 8.84 -15.37
C SER A 153 -9.44 8.81 -13.95
N GLY A 154 -10.29 8.56 -12.95
CA GLY A 154 -9.91 8.57 -11.55
C GLY A 154 -11.08 8.48 -10.60
N ILE A 155 -10.81 8.79 -9.33
CA ILE A 155 -11.76 8.75 -8.23
C ILE A 155 -11.90 10.12 -7.59
N ILE A 156 -13.15 10.54 -7.41
CA ILE A 156 -13.55 11.66 -6.55
C ILE A 156 -13.86 11.09 -5.18
N PHE A 157 -13.30 11.67 -4.12
CA PHE A 157 -13.54 11.23 -2.76
C PHE A 157 -13.70 12.39 -1.80
N TYR A 158 -14.52 12.19 -0.77
CA TYR A 158 -14.88 13.22 0.19
C TYR A 158 -14.30 12.87 1.54
N ALA A 159 -13.39 13.72 2.03
CA ALA A 159 -12.68 13.47 3.28
C ALA A 159 -12.32 14.78 3.98
N ARG A 160 -12.18 14.70 5.31
CA ARG A 160 -11.73 15.81 6.14
C ARG A 160 -10.27 16.15 5.85
N LYS A 161 -9.94 17.44 5.79
CA LYS A 161 -8.56 17.90 5.58
C LYS A 161 -7.65 17.56 6.77
N GLY A 162 -8.15 17.71 7.99
CA GLY A 162 -7.41 17.47 9.23
C GLY A 162 -7.78 16.18 9.95
N HIS A 163 -7.63 16.21 11.26
CA HIS A 163 -7.86 15.08 12.17
C HIS A 163 -9.06 15.30 13.09
N GLN A 164 -9.65 16.49 13.12
CA GLN A 164 -10.75 16.81 14.02
C GLN A 164 -12.09 16.41 13.41
N ALA A 165 -13.01 15.90 14.23
CA ALA A 165 -14.35 15.53 13.76
C ALA A 165 -15.14 16.75 13.22
N SER A 166 -14.81 17.94 13.71
CA SER A 166 -15.33 19.24 13.28
C SER A 166 -14.77 19.75 11.96
N ASP A 167 -13.70 19.16 11.42
CA ASP A 167 -13.15 19.59 10.14
C ASP A 167 -14.15 19.33 9.01
N SER A 168 -14.33 20.32 8.14
CA SER A 168 -15.21 20.20 6.97
C SER A 168 -14.75 19.07 6.05
N ILE A 169 -15.73 18.31 5.56
CA ILE A 169 -15.52 17.36 4.47
C ILE A 169 -15.33 18.17 3.20
N ILE A 170 -14.20 17.96 2.51
CA ILE A 170 -13.93 18.59 1.22
C ILE A 170 -13.82 17.52 0.14
N GLU A 171 -14.01 17.92 -1.11
CA GLU A 171 -13.77 17.08 -2.27
C GLU A 171 -12.27 16.97 -2.56
N TRP A 172 -11.83 15.76 -2.86
CA TRP A 172 -10.50 15.42 -3.33
C TRP A 172 -10.62 14.59 -4.60
N GLN A 173 -9.54 14.55 -5.38
CA GLN A 173 -9.47 13.77 -6.60
C GLN A 173 -8.14 13.02 -6.66
N VAL A 174 -8.16 11.80 -7.18
CA VAL A 174 -6.98 11.03 -7.51
C VAL A 174 -7.13 10.46 -8.91
N GLU A 175 -6.16 10.78 -9.78
CA GLU A 175 -6.10 10.27 -11.15
C GLU A 175 -5.62 8.82 -11.17
N ASP A 176 -6.02 8.06 -12.19
CA ASP A 176 -5.70 6.63 -12.32
C ASP A 176 -4.22 6.31 -12.18
N LYS A 177 -3.35 7.15 -12.75
CA LYS A 177 -1.89 6.95 -12.66
C LYS A 177 -1.38 7.03 -11.22
N SER A 178 -1.86 8.00 -10.44
CA SER A 178 -1.49 8.15 -9.03
C SER A 178 -2.11 7.03 -8.19
N LEU A 179 -3.37 6.66 -8.47
CA LEU A 179 -4.03 5.56 -7.77
C LEU A 179 -3.32 4.22 -8.02
N ALA A 180 -2.95 3.93 -9.26
CA ALA A 180 -2.18 2.75 -9.64
C ALA A 180 -0.84 2.69 -8.90
N PHE A 181 -0.14 3.82 -8.78
CA PHE A 181 1.08 3.92 -7.98
C PHE A 181 0.82 3.62 -6.51
N TRP A 182 -0.20 4.22 -5.89
CA TRP A 182 -0.52 4.01 -4.48
C TRP A 182 -0.84 2.54 -4.19
N GLN A 183 -1.61 1.89 -5.07
CA GLN A 183 -1.97 0.48 -4.97
C GLN A 183 -0.75 -0.42 -5.15
N ALA A 184 0.11 -0.15 -6.15
CA ALA A 184 1.33 -0.92 -6.37
C ALA A 184 2.32 -0.79 -5.21
N LEU A 185 2.51 0.43 -4.69
CA LEU A 185 3.35 0.71 -3.53
C LEU A 185 2.84 -0.01 -2.28
N SER A 186 1.53 0.00 -2.05
CA SER A 186 0.90 -0.72 -0.94
C SER A 186 1.21 -2.23 -1.00
N ARG A 187 0.92 -2.86 -2.15
CA ARG A 187 1.20 -4.29 -2.36
C ARG A 187 2.69 -4.61 -2.18
N CYS A 188 3.58 -3.86 -2.84
CA CYS A 188 5.03 -4.08 -2.75
C CYS A 188 5.53 -3.99 -1.31
N THR A 189 5.10 -2.95 -0.57
CA THR A 189 5.49 -2.76 0.84
C THR A 189 5.00 -3.91 1.71
N ALA A 190 3.73 -4.31 1.56
CA ALA A 190 3.13 -5.36 2.39
C ALA A 190 3.71 -6.75 2.09
N TYR A 191 3.85 -7.12 0.81
CA TYR A 191 4.47 -8.38 0.41
C TYR A 191 5.88 -8.51 0.97
N THR A 192 6.70 -7.47 0.76
CA THR A 192 8.07 -7.44 1.26
C THR A 192 8.10 -7.57 2.77
N ALA A 193 7.23 -6.83 3.48
CA ALA A 193 7.16 -6.89 4.93
C ALA A 193 6.76 -8.28 5.45
N PHE A 194 5.68 -8.86 4.95
CA PHE A 194 5.23 -10.19 5.40
C PHE A 194 6.25 -11.28 5.09
N LEU A 195 6.92 -11.21 3.94
CA LEU A 195 7.96 -12.16 3.57
C LEU A 195 9.23 -12.05 4.41
N CYS A 196 9.59 -10.85 4.89
CA CYS A 196 10.72 -10.64 5.80
C CYS A 196 10.40 -10.94 7.28
N LEU A 197 9.13 -10.94 7.66
CA LEU A 197 8.68 -11.09 9.05
C LEU A 197 8.06 -12.47 9.36
N LYS A 198 7.82 -13.29 8.35
CA LYS A 198 7.36 -14.68 8.52
C LYS A 198 8.44 -15.60 9.09
#